data_AF-A0A3A4XWF5-F1
#
_entry.id   AF-A0A3A4XWF5-F1
#
_cell.length_a   1.000
_cell.length_b   1.000
_cell.length_c   1.000
_cell.angle_alpha   90.00
_cell.angle_beta   90.00
_cell.angle_gamma   90.00
#
_symmetry.space_group_name_H-M   'P 1'
#
loop_
_entity.id
_entity.type
_entity.pdbx_description
1 polymer ?
#
loop_
_entity_poly.entity_id
_entity_poly.type
_entity_poly.pdbx_seq_one_letter_code
_entity_poly.pdbx_strand_id
1 'polypeptide(L)'
;METRQEYLERVLAMKKPVCPHCGEAMKLWEVPPINFSDGLGWGEPFLFLCFNDECALYTQGWKDMEENFAQRASMRCLNYPGTEQFECMPVFSSMGGQGQIVDDVAVAQQEILKEQTKKGFSILADCYVNRDGVTVMRLLSDACEPVRVRIKAAEMIGDIGELEAIEPLRCMKAGNQKLQETIEGAVSKIHERFFTRECPFCAEVIKRRAKICKNCGRDVAGQ
;
A
#
# COMPACT_ATOMS: atom_id res chain seq x y z
N MET A 1 16.16 -15.20 10.38
CA MET A 1 15.03 -15.78 9.64
C MET A 1 14.65 -14.75 8.60
N GLU A 2 14.58 -15.15 7.33
CA GLU A 2 14.13 -14.29 6.23
C GLU A 2 12.64 -13.99 6.40
N THR A 3 12.23 -12.74 6.19
CA THR A 3 10.82 -12.35 6.21
C THR A 3 10.13 -12.79 4.91
N ARG A 4 8.81 -12.97 4.95
CA ARG A 4 8.00 -13.29 3.76
C ARG A 4 8.25 -12.32 2.59
N GLN A 5 8.45 -11.05 2.91
CA GLN A 5 8.69 -10.00 1.93
C GLN A 5 10.08 -10.12 1.29
N GLU A 6 11.12 -10.36 2.09
CA GLU A 6 12.48 -10.59 1.58
C GLU A 6 12.53 -11.84 0.68
N TYR A 7 11.81 -12.91 1.08
CA TYR A 7 11.68 -14.12 0.26
C TYR A 7 10.99 -13.83 -1.08
N LEU A 8 9.90 -13.06 -1.08
CA LEU A 8 9.20 -12.65 -2.32
C LEU A 8 10.14 -11.90 -3.27
N GLU A 9 10.87 -10.90 -2.76
CA GLU A 9 11.82 -10.10 -3.54
C GLU A 9 12.92 -10.99 -4.14
N ARG A 10 13.42 -11.97 -3.38
CA ARG A 10 14.37 -12.96 -3.88
C ARG A 10 13.79 -13.81 -5.01
N VAL A 11 12.57 -14.32 -4.85
CA VAL A 11 11.91 -15.18 -5.86
C VAL A 11 11.57 -14.40 -7.14
N LEU A 12 11.16 -13.14 -7.01
CA LEU A 12 10.91 -12.26 -8.16
C LEU A 12 12.18 -12.00 -9.00
N ALA A 13 13.35 -11.95 -8.35
CA ALA A 13 14.63 -11.80 -9.02
C ALA A 13 15.12 -13.10 -9.69
N MET A 14 14.51 -14.26 -9.39
CA MET A 14 14.86 -15.53 -10.02
C MET A 14 14.35 -15.61 -11.46
N LYS A 15 15.04 -16.42 -12.27
CA LYS A 15 14.55 -16.78 -13.61
C LYS A 15 13.27 -17.61 -13.46
N LYS A 16 12.18 -17.15 -14.07
CA LYS A 16 10.92 -17.89 -14.13
C LYS A 16 11.14 -19.24 -14.85
N PRO A 17 10.70 -20.36 -14.26
CA PRO A 17 10.78 -21.67 -14.91
C PRO A 17 9.82 -21.74 -16.09
N VAL A 18 10.13 -22.63 -17.04
CA VAL A 18 9.25 -22.96 -18.16
C VAL A 18 8.49 -24.24 -17.84
N CYS A 19 7.22 -24.31 -18.22
CA CYS A 19 6.42 -25.49 -18.02
C CYS A 19 6.94 -26.67 -18.87
N PRO A 20 7.21 -27.85 -18.29
CA PRO A 20 7.69 -29.00 -19.06
C PRO A 20 6.64 -29.58 -20.01
N HIS A 21 5.36 -29.23 -19.84
CA HIS A 21 4.26 -29.77 -20.65
C HIS A 21 3.88 -28.89 -21.85
N CYS A 22 4.11 -27.57 -21.79
CA CYS A 22 3.75 -26.65 -22.88
C CYS A 22 4.86 -25.67 -23.28
N GLY A 23 5.96 -25.59 -22.52
CA GLY A 23 7.08 -24.69 -22.79
C GLY A 23 6.85 -23.22 -22.42
N GLU A 24 5.68 -22.84 -21.93
CA GLU A 24 5.38 -21.45 -21.56
C GLU A 24 6.01 -21.07 -20.21
N ALA A 25 6.41 -19.80 -20.10
CA ALA A 25 6.93 -19.25 -18.85
C ALA A 25 5.85 -19.27 -17.75
N MET A 26 6.17 -19.83 -16.59
CA MET A 26 5.25 -19.91 -15.46
C MET A 26 5.09 -18.56 -14.77
N LYS A 27 3.94 -18.36 -14.11
CA LYS A 27 3.65 -17.15 -13.34
C LYS A 27 3.87 -17.41 -11.85
N LEU A 28 4.30 -16.38 -11.13
CA LEU A 28 4.41 -16.44 -9.68
C LEU A 28 3.01 -16.52 -9.05
N TRP A 29 2.86 -17.35 -8.04
CA TRP A 29 1.60 -17.63 -7.37
C TRP A 29 1.81 -17.63 -5.87
N GLU A 30 0.95 -16.90 -5.15
CA GLU A 30 0.97 -16.83 -3.70
C GLU A 30 0.21 -18.04 -3.12
N VAL A 31 0.90 -18.81 -2.28
CA VAL A 31 0.26 -19.92 -1.57
C VAL A 31 -0.76 -19.33 -0.58
N PRO A 32 -2.02 -19.80 -0.60
CA PRO A 32 -3.04 -19.31 0.33
C PRO A 32 -2.57 -19.43 1.78
N PRO A 33 -2.81 -18.40 2.61
CA PRO A 33 -2.36 -18.40 4.01
C PRO A 33 -3.07 -19.46 4.86
N ILE A 34 -4.18 -20.00 4.37
CA ILE A 34 -4.94 -21.09 4.99
C ILE A 34 -4.78 -22.31 4.07
N ASN A 35 -4.00 -23.28 4.54
CA ASN A 35 -3.87 -24.57 3.87
C ASN A 35 -5.18 -25.37 4.09
N PHE A 36 -5.73 -25.91 3.01
CA PHE A 36 -6.88 -26.82 3.07
C PHE A 36 -6.39 -28.28 3.12
N SER A 37 -7.15 -29.20 3.73
CA SER A 37 -6.79 -30.61 3.97
C SER A 37 -5.93 -30.84 5.23
N ASP A 38 -4.81 -31.56 5.13
CA ASP A 38 -3.93 -31.97 6.24
C ASP A 38 -3.13 -30.82 6.88
N GLY A 39 -3.24 -29.61 6.32
CA GLY A 39 -2.60 -28.41 6.82
C GLY A 39 -1.11 -28.28 6.47
N LEU A 40 -0.50 -29.29 5.85
CA LEU A 40 0.93 -29.31 5.55
C LEU A 40 1.28 -28.34 4.40
N GLY A 41 0.36 -28.17 3.44
CA GLY A 41 0.57 -27.28 2.29
C GLY A 41 1.82 -27.66 1.50
N TRP A 42 2.44 -26.67 0.86
CA TRP A 42 3.64 -26.87 0.03
C TRP A 42 4.95 -26.47 0.71
N GLY A 43 4.93 -26.04 1.98
CA GLY A 43 6.14 -25.64 2.71
C GLY A 43 6.80 -24.33 2.24
N GLU A 44 6.35 -23.74 1.14
CA GLU A 44 6.85 -22.47 0.59
C GLU A 44 5.72 -21.44 0.46
N PRO A 45 5.98 -20.14 0.66
CA PRO A 45 4.94 -19.10 0.57
C PRO A 45 4.59 -18.69 -0.87
N PHE A 46 5.46 -19.00 -1.84
CA PHE A 46 5.24 -18.70 -3.25
C PHE A 46 5.72 -19.87 -4.12
N LEU A 47 4.99 -20.13 -5.20
CA LEU A 47 5.30 -21.16 -6.19
C LEU A 47 5.21 -20.58 -7.59
N PHE A 48 5.77 -21.26 -8.58
CA PHE A 48 5.55 -20.94 -9.99
C PHE A 48 4.53 -21.90 -10.58
N LEU A 49 3.45 -21.37 -11.18
CA LEU A 49 2.37 -22.18 -11.76
C LEU A 49 2.20 -21.92 -13.25
N CYS A 50 1.87 -22.98 -14.00
CA CYS A 50 1.47 -22.90 -15.39
C CYS A 50 -0.02 -22.54 -15.52
N PHE A 51 -0.28 -21.32 -15.99
CA PHE A 51 -1.64 -20.82 -16.26
C PHE A 51 -2.03 -20.84 -17.75
N ASN A 52 -1.30 -21.59 -18.58
CA ASN A 52 -1.69 -21.83 -19.95
C ASN A 52 -2.86 -22.83 -19.99
N ASP A 53 -4.03 -22.36 -20.44
CA ASP A 53 -5.25 -23.17 -20.55
C ASP A 53 -5.26 -24.12 -21.75
N GLU A 54 -4.27 -24.04 -22.64
CA GLU A 54 -4.01 -24.98 -23.73
C GLU A 54 -2.93 -26.01 -23.37
N CYS A 55 -2.37 -25.95 -22.16
CA CYS A 55 -1.35 -26.89 -21.70
C CYS A 55 -1.88 -28.33 -21.74
N ALA A 56 -1.07 -29.28 -22.25
CA ALA A 56 -1.46 -30.68 -22.37
C ALA A 56 -1.89 -31.29 -21.03
N LEU A 57 -1.13 -31.02 -19.95
CA LEU A 57 -1.48 -31.48 -18.59
C LEU A 57 -2.86 -30.98 -18.15
N TYR A 58 -3.19 -29.72 -18.46
CA TYR A 58 -4.44 -29.10 -18.05
C TYR A 58 -5.63 -29.52 -18.92
N THR A 59 -5.44 -29.60 -20.23
CA THR A 59 -6.53 -29.99 -21.15
C THR A 59 -6.87 -31.47 -21.06
N GLN A 60 -5.86 -32.34 -20.94
CA GLN A 60 -6.04 -33.79 -20.79
C GLN A 60 -6.54 -34.14 -19.38
N GLY A 61 -6.07 -33.43 -18.35
CA GLY A 61 -6.47 -33.67 -16.96
C GLY A 61 -7.99 -33.63 -16.74
N TRP A 62 -8.72 -32.77 -17.44
CA TRP A 62 -10.20 -32.74 -17.37
C TRP A 62 -10.83 -34.06 -17.77
N LYS A 63 -10.35 -34.69 -18.85
CA LYS A 63 -10.85 -35.97 -19.33
C LYS A 63 -10.36 -37.10 -18.43
N ASP A 64 -9.08 -37.10 -18.09
CA ASP A 64 -8.47 -38.17 -17.30
C ASP A 64 -9.10 -38.30 -15.90
N MET A 65 -9.40 -37.17 -15.25
CA MET A 65 -10.05 -37.15 -13.93
C MET A 65 -11.53 -37.56 -14.01
N GLU A 66 -12.22 -37.23 -15.10
CA GLU A 66 -13.59 -37.64 -15.33
C GLU A 66 -13.68 -39.15 -15.61
N GLU A 67 -12.83 -39.68 -16.50
CA GLU A 67 -12.84 -41.09 -16.90
C GLU A 67 -12.39 -42.04 -15.79
N ASN A 68 -11.33 -41.69 -15.05
CA ASN A 68 -10.75 -42.58 -14.04
C ASN A 68 -11.35 -42.41 -12.64
N PHE A 69 -11.88 -41.21 -12.33
CA PHE A 69 -12.31 -40.87 -10.96
C PHE A 69 -13.70 -40.25 -10.88
N ALA A 70 -14.41 -40.07 -12.01
CA ALA A 70 -15.70 -39.38 -12.07
C ALA A 70 -15.68 -37.99 -11.41
N GLN A 71 -14.53 -37.31 -11.45
CA GLN A 71 -14.35 -35.97 -10.91
C GLN A 71 -14.14 -34.95 -12.02
N ARG A 72 -14.90 -33.86 -11.99
CA ARG A 72 -14.66 -32.71 -12.87
C ARG A 72 -13.53 -31.86 -12.29
N ALA A 73 -12.30 -32.31 -12.52
CA ALA A 73 -11.09 -31.64 -12.08
C ALA A 73 -10.01 -31.73 -13.16
N SER A 74 -9.00 -30.89 -13.09
CA SER A 74 -7.79 -31.00 -13.89
C SER A 74 -6.56 -30.69 -13.05
N MET A 75 -5.38 -30.68 -13.65
CA MET A 75 -4.10 -30.42 -13.00
C MET A 75 -3.40 -29.23 -13.67
N ARG A 76 -2.78 -28.37 -12.86
CA ARG A 76 -1.80 -27.38 -13.32
C ARG A 76 -0.43 -27.76 -12.81
N CYS A 77 0.59 -27.58 -13.65
CA CYS A 77 1.98 -27.83 -13.27
C CYS A 77 2.46 -26.70 -12.35
N LEU A 78 3.11 -27.06 -11.25
CA LEU A 78 3.76 -26.15 -10.31
C LEU A 78 5.26 -26.45 -10.20
N ASN A 79 6.05 -25.45 -9.81
CA ASN A 79 7.48 -25.57 -9.52
C ASN A 79 7.84 -24.82 -8.22
N TYR A 80 8.75 -25.40 -7.45
CA TYR A 80 9.31 -24.75 -6.26
C TYR A 80 10.44 -23.79 -6.66
N PRO A 81 10.41 -22.52 -6.22
CA PRO A 81 11.41 -21.52 -6.60
C PRO A 81 12.85 -21.99 -6.39
N GLY A 82 13.69 -21.83 -7.41
CA GLY A 82 15.11 -22.19 -7.35
C GLY A 82 15.41 -23.68 -7.51
N THR A 83 14.40 -24.51 -7.81
CA THR A 83 14.55 -25.95 -8.03
C THR A 83 14.09 -26.37 -9.42
N GLU A 84 14.46 -27.58 -9.83
CA GLU A 84 13.90 -28.27 -11.01
C GLU A 84 12.76 -29.25 -10.63
N GLN A 85 12.24 -29.15 -9.40
CA GLN A 85 11.15 -30.00 -8.94
C GLN A 85 9.81 -29.47 -9.45
N PHE A 86 9.11 -30.31 -10.22
CA PHE A 86 7.78 -30.01 -10.73
C PHE A 86 6.75 -30.96 -10.13
N GLU A 87 5.60 -30.42 -9.75
CA GLU A 87 4.47 -31.18 -9.22
C GLU A 87 3.17 -30.74 -9.89
N CYS A 88 2.07 -31.40 -9.55
CA CYS A 88 0.75 -31.11 -10.09
C CYS A 88 -0.16 -30.59 -8.98
N MET A 89 -0.80 -29.46 -9.22
CA MET A 89 -1.86 -28.93 -8.36
C MET A 89 -3.23 -29.22 -8.97
N PRO A 90 -4.14 -29.89 -8.25
CA PRO A 90 -5.51 -30.09 -8.71
C PRO A 90 -6.29 -28.78 -8.76
N VAL A 91 -7.09 -28.60 -9.81
CA VAL A 91 -8.00 -27.48 -10.01
C VAL A 91 -9.40 -27.99 -10.36
N PHE A 92 -10.42 -27.43 -9.69
CA PHE A 92 -11.81 -27.88 -9.82
C PHE A 92 -12.66 -26.98 -10.72
N SER A 93 -12.07 -25.92 -11.28
CA SER A 93 -12.68 -25.07 -12.31
C SER A 93 -11.59 -24.42 -13.15
N SER A 94 -11.97 -23.80 -14.26
CA SER A 94 -11.05 -22.98 -15.06
C SER A 94 -10.43 -21.82 -14.27
N MET A 95 -11.17 -21.28 -13.32
CA MET A 95 -10.73 -20.22 -12.40
C MET A 95 -9.85 -20.73 -11.26
N GLY A 96 -9.68 -22.06 -11.11
CA GLY A 96 -8.91 -22.66 -10.03
C GLY A 96 -7.48 -22.15 -9.99
N GLY A 97 -7.09 -21.57 -8.84
CA GLY A 97 -5.76 -21.01 -8.59
C GLY A 97 -5.50 -19.62 -9.20
N GLN A 98 -6.39 -19.08 -10.03
CA GLN A 98 -6.11 -17.80 -10.71
C GLN A 98 -6.17 -16.57 -9.78
N GLY A 99 -6.85 -16.67 -8.63
CA GLY A 99 -7.04 -15.55 -7.71
C GLY A 99 -5.79 -15.10 -6.93
N GLN A 100 -4.71 -15.88 -7.00
CA GLN A 100 -3.48 -15.69 -6.23
C GLN A 100 -2.27 -15.55 -7.17
N ILE A 101 -2.52 -15.30 -8.46
CA ILE A 101 -1.47 -14.94 -9.41
C ILE A 101 -0.88 -13.60 -8.97
N VAL A 102 0.43 -13.58 -8.76
CA VAL A 102 1.17 -12.35 -8.52
C VAL A 102 1.44 -11.71 -9.87
N ASP A 103 0.73 -10.61 -10.15
CA ASP A 103 0.91 -9.83 -11.38
C ASP A 103 2.21 -9.02 -11.32
N ASP A 104 3.07 -9.21 -12.31
CA ASP A 104 4.33 -8.47 -12.47
C ASP A 104 4.10 -6.94 -12.46
N VAL A 105 2.96 -6.47 -13.00
CA VAL A 105 2.61 -5.05 -13.02
C VAL A 105 2.30 -4.53 -11.62
N ALA A 106 1.56 -5.30 -10.81
CA ALA A 106 1.20 -4.91 -9.46
C ALA A 106 2.43 -4.85 -8.54
N VAL A 107 3.36 -5.80 -8.70
CA VAL A 107 4.65 -5.80 -7.98
C VAL A 107 5.48 -4.57 -8.34
N ALA A 108 5.63 -4.27 -9.63
CA ALA A 108 6.37 -3.09 -10.07
C ALA A 108 5.78 -1.78 -9.52
N GLN A 109 4.45 -1.66 -9.50
CA GLN A 109 3.77 -0.50 -8.91
C GLN A 109 4.05 -0.39 -7.39
N GLN A 110 4.07 -1.50 -6.67
CA GLN A 110 4.42 -1.51 -5.24
C GLN A 110 5.86 -1.08 -5.00
N GLU A 111 6.81 -1.53 -5.83
CA GLU A 111 8.21 -1.12 -5.73
C GLU A 111 8.40 0.37 -6.01
N ILE A 112 7.75 0.89 -7.05
CA ILE A 112 7.74 2.34 -7.36
C ILE A 112 7.18 3.12 -6.16
N LEU A 113 6.06 2.67 -5.59
CA LEU A 113 5.45 3.31 -4.44
C LEU A 113 6.36 3.28 -3.20
N LYS A 114 7.03 2.15 -2.94
CA LYS A 114 8.02 2.00 -1.86
C LYS A 114 9.17 2.99 -2.04
N GLU A 115 9.71 3.09 -3.25
CA GLU A 115 10.84 3.97 -3.56
C GLU A 115 10.45 5.46 -3.47
N GLN A 116 9.29 5.83 -4.01
CA GLN A 116 8.73 7.18 -3.85
C GLN A 116 8.51 7.52 -2.37
N THR A 117 8.00 6.56 -1.59
CA THR A 117 7.81 6.75 -0.15
C THR A 117 9.15 7.03 0.55
N LYS A 118 10.20 6.24 0.26
CA LYS A 118 11.55 6.47 0.81
C LYS A 118 12.09 7.86 0.47
N LYS A 119 11.98 8.25 -0.81
CA LYS A 119 12.39 9.59 -1.28
C LYS A 119 11.64 10.70 -0.55
N GLY A 120 10.32 10.59 -0.44
CA GLY A 120 9.50 11.53 0.32
C GLY A 120 9.93 11.67 1.78
N PHE A 121 10.19 10.55 2.47
CA PHE A 121 10.69 10.59 3.86
C PHE A 121 12.08 11.22 3.97
N SER A 122 12.98 10.98 3.01
CA SER A 122 14.30 11.63 2.99
C SER A 122 14.16 13.14 2.87
N ILE A 123 13.34 13.62 1.94
CA ILE A 123 13.09 15.07 1.74
C ILE A 123 12.48 15.67 3.01
N LEU A 124 11.51 14.99 3.62
CA LEU A 124 10.91 15.44 4.87
C LEU A 124 11.95 15.57 5.99
N ALA A 125 12.83 14.59 6.17
CA ALA A 125 13.90 14.66 7.16
C ALA A 125 14.79 15.89 6.96
N ASP A 126 15.20 16.18 5.73
CA ASP A 126 15.98 17.37 5.38
C ASP A 126 15.20 18.66 5.67
N CYS A 127 13.91 18.70 5.36
CA CYS A 127 13.06 19.85 5.63
C CYS A 127 12.93 20.12 7.14
N TYR A 128 12.88 19.08 7.97
CA TYR A 128 12.81 19.24 9.42
C TYR A 128 14.04 19.93 9.99
N VAL A 129 15.23 19.48 9.56
CA VAL A 129 16.51 20.04 10.00
C VAL A 129 16.65 21.50 9.57
N ASN A 130 16.26 21.81 8.34
CA ASN A 130 16.35 23.16 7.77
C ASN A 130 15.17 24.07 8.11
N ARG A 131 14.14 23.56 8.82
CA ARG A 131 12.86 24.23 9.08
C ARG A 131 12.16 24.76 7.83
N ASP A 132 12.21 24.00 6.75
CA ASP A 132 11.53 24.35 5.50
C ASP A 132 10.05 23.94 5.54
N GLY A 133 9.21 24.82 6.08
CA GLY A 133 7.76 24.62 6.09
C GLY A 133 7.10 24.66 4.71
N VAL A 134 7.71 25.34 3.73
CA VAL A 134 7.15 25.50 2.39
C VAL A 134 7.21 24.18 1.62
N THR A 135 8.35 23.49 1.66
CA THR A 135 8.50 22.20 1.01
C THR A 135 7.66 21.11 1.68
N VAL A 136 7.56 21.12 3.01
CA VAL A 136 6.65 20.22 3.74
C VAL A 136 5.20 20.45 3.32
N MET A 137 4.79 21.72 3.17
CA MET A 137 3.45 22.06 2.72
C MET A 137 3.18 21.55 1.30
N ARG A 138 4.12 21.74 0.38
CA ARG A 138 4.03 21.22 -0.99
C ARG A 138 3.82 19.71 -1.01
N LEU A 139 4.62 18.96 -0.23
CA LEU A 139 4.51 17.49 -0.14
C LEU A 139 3.17 17.03 0.44
N LEU A 140 2.62 17.77 1.40
CA LEU A 140 1.29 17.46 1.96
C LEU A 140 0.16 17.71 0.95
N SER A 141 0.25 18.80 0.19
CA SER A 141 -0.78 19.20 -0.79
C SER A 141 -0.74 18.38 -2.08
N ASP A 142 0.39 17.77 -2.42
CA ASP A 142 0.51 16.96 -3.64
C ASP A 142 -0.29 15.63 -3.50
N ALA A 143 -1.24 15.41 -4.40
CA ALA A 143 -2.05 14.20 -4.43
C ALA A 143 -1.31 12.99 -5.04
N CYS A 144 -0.23 13.23 -5.79
CA CYS A 144 0.63 12.19 -6.34
C CYS A 144 1.59 11.61 -5.30
N GLU A 145 1.81 12.31 -4.18
CA GLU A 145 2.66 11.83 -3.11
C GLU A 145 2.00 10.68 -2.32
N PRO A 146 2.77 9.66 -1.88
CA PRO A 146 2.25 8.56 -1.10
C PRO A 146 1.57 9.06 0.18
N VAL A 147 0.40 8.49 0.52
CA VAL A 147 -0.41 8.92 1.69
C VAL A 147 0.40 8.92 2.98
N ARG A 148 1.33 7.96 3.15
CA ARG A 148 2.22 7.89 4.32
C ARG A 148 3.15 9.10 4.44
N VAL A 149 3.69 9.58 3.32
CA VAL A 149 4.52 10.79 3.26
C VAL A 149 3.68 12.01 3.62
N ARG A 150 2.46 12.10 3.07
CA ARG A 150 1.52 13.19 3.36
C ARG A 150 1.13 13.25 4.83
N ILE A 151 0.79 12.11 5.45
CA ILE A 151 0.50 12.04 6.90
C ILE A 151 1.71 12.56 7.68
N LYS A 152 2.92 12.12 7.34
CA LYS A 152 4.11 12.58 8.04
C LYS A 152 4.37 14.08 7.84
N ALA A 153 4.15 14.59 6.63
CA ALA A 153 4.24 16.00 6.33
C ALA A 153 3.25 16.83 7.17
N ALA A 154 2.01 16.34 7.36
CA ALA A 154 1.02 16.96 8.24
C ALA A 154 1.45 16.98 9.71
N GLU A 155 2.05 15.90 10.23
CA GLU A 155 2.61 15.93 11.59
C GLU A 155 3.72 16.99 11.71
N MET A 156 4.62 17.03 10.74
CA MET A 156 5.79 17.90 10.75
C MET A 156 5.42 19.37 10.61
N ILE A 157 4.46 19.72 9.75
CA ILE A 157 4.01 21.10 9.61
C ILE A 157 3.36 21.62 10.91
N GLY A 158 2.76 20.76 11.73
CA GLY A 158 2.31 21.14 13.08
C GLY A 158 3.47 21.55 14.00
N ASP A 159 4.62 20.88 13.85
CA ASP A 159 5.79 21.07 14.71
C ASP A 159 6.72 22.22 14.24
N ILE A 160 6.82 22.47 12.93
CA ILE A 160 7.69 23.52 12.36
C ILE A 160 6.94 24.70 11.74
N GLY A 161 5.68 24.51 11.36
CA GLY A 161 4.88 25.52 10.66
C GLY A 161 4.62 26.77 11.50
N GLU A 162 4.46 27.88 10.78
CA GLU A 162 4.09 29.20 11.30
C GLU A 162 2.59 29.46 11.12
N LEU A 163 2.12 30.66 11.47
CA LEU A 163 0.68 30.98 11.45
C LEU A 163 0.09 30.96 10.04
N GLU A 164 0.90 31.25 9.04
CA GLU A 164 0.57 31.26 7.61
C GLU A 164 0.19 29.87 7.09
N ALA A 165 0.60 28.79 7.78
CA ALA A 165 0.25 27.43 7.41
C ALA A 165 -1.19 27.06 7.79
N ILE A 166 -1.84 27.78 8.71
CA ILE A 166 -3.17 27.44 9.23
C ILE A 166 -4.24 27.48 8.13
N GLU A 167 -4.29 28.56 7.36
CA GLU A 167 -5.29 28.75 6.30
C GLU A 167 -5.17 27.67 5.20
N PRO A 168 -3.98 27.39 4.61
CA PRO A 168 -3.80 26.26 3.69
C PRO A 168 -4.24 24.92 4.27
N LEU A 169 -3.93 24.65 5.54
CA LEU A 169 -4.30 23.40 6.20
C LEU A 169 -5.81 23.25 6.33
N ARG A 170 -6.52 24.34 6.65
CA ARG A 170 -7.99 24.36 6.79
C ARG A 170 -8.70 24.21 5.46
N CYS A 171 -8.14 24.76 4.39
CA CYS A 171 -8.72 24.63 3.04
C CYS A 171 -8.53 23.23 2.44
N MET A 172 -7.58 22.43 2.94
CA MET A 172 -7.36 21.08 2.44
C MET A 172 -8.42 20.10 2.93
N LYS A 173 -8.97 19.34 1.98
CA LYS A 173 -9.84 18.20 2.24
C LYS A 173 -9.14 16.93 1.78
N ALA A 174 -8.83 16.06 2.72
CA ALA A 174 -8.25 14.76 2.42
C ALA A 174 -9.36 13.70 2.25
N GLY A 175 -9.26 12.89 1.19
CA GLY A 175 -10.14 11.72 1.02
C GLY A 175 -9.87 10.59 2.02
N ASN A 176 -8.72 10.63 2.71
CA ASN A 176 -8.34 9.67 3.75
C ASN A 176 -8.62 10.27 5.14
N GLN A 177 -9.43 9.57 5.94
CA GLN A 177 -9.82 10.02 7.28
C GLN A 177 -8.59 10.26 8.18
N LYS A 178 -7.61 9.35 8.17
CA LYS A 178 -6.43 9.50 9.03
C LYS A 178 -5.61 10.73 8.65
N LEU A 179 -5.47 11.01 7.36
CA LEU A 179 -4.81 12.21 6.87
C LEU A 179 -5.57 13.47 7.30
N GLN A 180 -6.90 13.48 7.19
CA GLN A 180 -7.74 14.61 7.62
C GLN A 180 -7.58 14.89 9.12
N GLU A 181 -7.68 13.87 9.97
CA GLU A 181 -7.46 13.99 11.41
C GLU A 181 -6.06 14.52 11.74
N THR A 182 -5.04 14.10 10.98
CA THR A 182 -3.66 14.57 11.18
C THR A 182 -3.49 16.04 10.79
N ILE A 183 -4.15 16.49 9.71
CA ILE A 183 -4.17 17.90 9.29
C ILE A 183 -4.84 18.78 10.36
N GLU A 184 -5.99 18.33 10.87
CA GLU A 184 -6.70 19.05 11.95
C GLU A 184 -5.85 19.12 13.23
N GLY A 185 -5.20 18.00 13.59
CA GLY A 185 -4.25 17.97 14.70
C GLY A 185 -3.06 18.90 14.50
N ALA A 186 -2.57 19.07 13.27
CA ALA A 186 -1.50 20.01 12.95
C ALA A 186 -1.93 21.46 13.21
N VAL A 187 -3.15 21.85 12.80
CA VAL A 187 -3.72 23.17 13.08
C VAL A 187 -3.83 23.42 14.58
N SER A 188 -4.33 22.45 15.35
CA SER A 188 -4.38 22.55 16.81
C SER A 188 -3.00 22.75 17.44
N LYS A 189 -1.98 22.01 17.01
CA LYS A 189 -0.60 22.16 17.48
C LYS A 189 -0.03 23.55 17.21
N ILE A 190 -0.29 24.11 16.02
CA ILE A 190 0.18 25.47 15.68
C ILE A 190 -0.50 26.48 16.62
N HIS A 191 -1.81 26.39 16.81
CA HIS A 191 -2.52 27.26 17.75
C HIS A 191 -1.99 27.19 19.18
N GLU A 192 -1.68 25.99 19.67
CA GLU A 192 -1.08 25.80 20.99
C GLU A 192 0.30 26.46 21.10
N ARG A 193 1.18 26.26 20.11
CA ARG A 193 2.53 26.84 20.08
C ARG A 193 2.53 28.38 20.06
N PHE A 194 1.60 28.99 19.33
CA PHE A 194 1.51 30.44 19.19
C PHE A 194 0.52 31.10 20.17
N PHE A 195 -0.12 30.32 21.05
CA PHE A 195 -1.18 30.79 21.96
C PHE A 195 -2.31 31.53 21.22
N THR A 196 -2.69 31.01 20.04
CA THR A 196 -3.78 31.53 19.21
C THR A 196 -4.97 30.56 19.20
N ARG A 197 -6.07 30.99 18.61
CA ARG A 197 -7.27 30.20 18.30
C ARG A 197 -8.02 30.85 17.15
N GLU A 198 -8.94 30.13 16.53
CA GLU A 198 -9.83 30.70 15.52
C GLU A 198 -10.97 31.51 16.16
N CYS A 199 -11.36 32.60 15.51
CA CYS A 199 -12.56 33.34 15.87
C CYS A 199 -13.80 32.52 15.49
N PRO A 200 -14.74 32.23 16.41
CA PRO A 200 -15.91 31.39 16.14
C PRO A 200 -16.89 31.99 15.11
N PHE A 201 -16.76 33.29 14.79
CA PHE A 201 -17.66 33.99 13.87
C PHE A 201 -17.09 34.21 12.47
N CYS A 202 -15.76 34.34 12.35
CA CYS A 202 -15.11 34.71 11.08
C CYS A 202 -13.87 33.87 10.76
N ALA A 203 -13.58 32.84 11.55
CA ALA A 203 -12.42 31.94 11.44
C ALA A 203 -11.04 32.60 11.54
N GLU A 204 -10.95 33.92 11.62
CA GLU A 204 -9.67 34.65 11.76
C GLU A 204 -8.84 34.18 12.96
N VAL A 205 -7.52 34.08 12.77
CA VAL A 205 -6.59 33.71 13.84
C VAL A 205 -6.47 34.86 14.84
N ILE A 206 -6.94 34.61 16.07
CA ILE A 206 -6.91 35.56 17.18
C ILE A 206 -6.06 35.01 18.34
N LYS A 207 -5.57 35.90 19.21
CA LYS A 207 -4.90 35.46 20.45
C LYS A 207 -5.89 34.72 21.34
N ARG A 208 -5.45 33.67 22.04
CA ARG A 208 -6.30 32.87 22.92
C ARG A 208 -7.03 33.71 23.97
N ARG A 209 -6.36 34.72 24.52
CA ARG A 209 -6.91 35.69 25.50
C ARG A 209 -7.71 36.86 24.91
N ALA A 210 -7.92 36.89 23.59
CA ALA A 210 -8.68 37.98 22.97
C ALA A 210 -10.12 37.96 23.48
N LYS A 211 -10.61 39.14 23.88
CA LYS A 211 -12.02 39.37 24.24
C LYS A 211 -12.82 39.89 23.05
N ILE A 212 -12.19 40.63 22.14
CA ILE A 212 -12.84 41.17 20.96
C ILE A 212 -12.01 40.75 19.74
N CYS A 213 -12.67 40.23 18.71
CA CYS A 213 -12.02 39.99 17.43
C CYS A 213 -11.82 41.32 16.70
N LYS A 214 -10.58 41.64 16.33
CA LYS A 214 -10.27 42.89 15.62
C LYS A 214 -10.75 42.91 14.16
N ASN A 215 -11.03 41.74 13.58
CA ASN A 215 -11.49 41.63 12.21
C ASN A 215 -13.02 41.82 12.12
N CYS A 216 -13.80 41.03 12.86
CA CYS A 216 -15.27 41.11 12.81
C CYS A 216 -15.92 41.99 13.89
N GLY A 217 -15.15 42.50 14.85
CA GLY A 217 -15.63 43.39 15.93
C GLY A 217 -16.48 42.72 17.01
N ARG A 218 -16.73 41.41 16.93
CA ARG A 218 -17.59 40.67 17.88
C ARG A 218 -16.85 40.31 19.17
N ASP A 219 -17.60 40.23 20.27
CA ASP A 219 -17.13 39.69 21.54
C ASP A 219 -16.91 38.18 21.43
N VAL A 220 -15.71 37.74 21.78
CA VAL A 220 -15.24 36.35 21.75
C VAL A 220 -14.83 35.88 23.15
N ALA A 221 -15.08 36.65 24.20
CA ALA A 221 -14.77 36.28 25.58
C ALA A 221 -15.58 35.06 26.03
N GLY A 222 -14.91 34.03 26.56
CA GLY A 222 -15.56 32.84 27.12
C GLY A 222 -16.05 31.80 26.10
N GLN A 223 -15.86 32.05 24.80
CA GLN A 223 -15.94 31.03 23.76
C GLN A 223 -14.59 30.36 23.53
#